data_AF-A0A4Q1VQL9-F1
#
_entry.id   AF-A0A4Q1VQL9-F1
#
_cell.length_a   1.000
_cell.length_b   1.000
_cell.length_c   1.000
_cell.angle_alpha   90.00
_cell.angle_beta   90.00
_cell.angle_gamma   90.00
#
_symmetry.space_group_name_H-M   'P 1'
#
loop_
_entity.id
_entity.type
_entity.pdbx_description
1 polymer ?
#
loop_
_entity_poly.entity_id
_entity_poly.type
_entity_poly.pdbx_seq_one_letter_code
_entity_poly.pdbx_strand_id
1 'polypeptide(L)'
;MSTQNKAETWLEANECAARIGLSKRALRLYEERGLIRPRRTDKGWRLYGADEIARLHEILALKRLGLSLQRITALLHGKALDLSGELLEQQQRGGMSFELLSEELAELVREQQPIVNAELEAKGGLQSLGLRRVAEDGVDIYEAQFAQGSLQCGIGFGQDGRVHTLWMLPA
;
A
#
# COMPACT_ATOMS: atom_id res chain seq x y z
N MET A 1 10.55 -8.38 36.46
CA MET A 1 9.71 -7.45 35.69
C MET A 1 10.62 -6.48 34.95
N SER A 2 11.05 -6.84 33.74
CA SER A 2 11.85 -5.98 32.86
C SER A 2 11.63 -6.42 31.42
N THR A 3 10.61 -5.89 30.74
CA THR A 3 10.48 -6.01 29.29
C THR A 3 11.06 -4.76 28.66
N GLN A 4 12.24 -4.91 28.05
CA GLN A 4 12.93 -3.89 27.26
C GLN A 4 11.96 -3.36 26.19
N ASN A 5 11.46 -2.14 26.36
CA ASN A 5 10.59 -1.48 25.39
C ASN A 5 11.48 -1.00 24.23
N LYS A 6 11.48 -1.73 23.10
CA LYS A 6 12.16 -1.31 21.87
C LYS A 6 11.57 0.04 21.46
N ALA A 7 12.35 1.11 21.54
CA ALA A 7 11.90 2.48 21.40
C ALA A 7 10.94 2.65 20.21
N GLU A 8 9.64 2.87 20.47
CA GLU A 8 8.70 3.35 19.46
C GLU A 8 9.24 4.69 18.97
N THR A 9 9.84 4.70 17.78
CA THR A 9 10.33 5.93 17.17
C THR A 9 9.12 6.71 16.68
N TRP A 10 8.72 7.71 17.44
CA TRP A 10 7.71 8.67 17.05
C TRP A 10 8.34 9.72 16.13
N LEU A 11 7.75 9.92 14.95
CA LEU A 11 8.23 10.88 13.97
C LEU A 11 7.34 12.13 14.00
N GLU A 12 7.94 13.31 13.88
CA GLU A 12 7.15 14.52 13.61
C GLU A 12 6.67 14.55 12.15
N ALA A 13 5.69 15.41 11.86
CA ALA A 13 5.10 15.50 10.52
C ALA A 13 6.12 15.74 9.39
N ASN A 14 7.20 16.49 9.65
CA ASN A 14 8.21 16.76 8.63
C ASN A 14 9.09 15.53 8.33
N GLU A 15 9.52 14.86 9.39
CA GLU A 15 10.35 13.66 9.30
C GLU A 15 9.55 12.49 8.72
N CYS A 16 8.31 12.28 9.19
CA CYS A 16 7.39 11.29 8.65
C CYS A 16 7.15 11.52 7.16
N ALA A 17 6.84 12.76 6.75
CA ALA A 17 6.66 13.11 5.34
C ALA A 17 7.89 12.76 4.50
N ALA A 18 9.09 13.15 4.94
CA ALA A 18 10.34 12.88 4.24
C ALA A 18 10.63 11.37 4.14
N ARG A 19 10.48 10.64 5.23
CA ARG A 19 10.76 9.20 5.30
C ARG A 19 9.84 8.37 4.41
N ILE A 20 8.57 8.76 4.32
CA ILE A 20 7.55 8.02 3.56
C ILE A 20 7.46 8.52 2.10
N GLY A 21 8.13 9.62 1.75
CA GLY A 21 8.01 10.25 0.43
C GLY A 21 6.65 10.91 0.19
N LEU A 22 6.03 11.41 1.26
CA LEU A 22 4.74 12.11 1.22
C LEU A 22 4.91 13.60 1.49
N SER A 23 3.93 14.40 1.09
CA SER A 23 3.85 15.79 1.54
C SER A 23 3.17 15.89 2.91
N LYS A 24 3.50 16.90 3.70
CA LYS A 24 2.75 17.24 4.93
C LYS A 24 1.26 17.50 4.66
N ARG A 25 0.91 17.92 3.44
CA ARG A 25 -0.48 18.09 2.99
C ARG A 25 -1.18 16.73 2.86
N ALA A 26 -0.50 15.72 2.33
CA ALA A 26 -1.04 14.36 2.24
C ALA A 26 -1.30 13.77 3.63
N LEU A 27 -0.37 13.95 4.59
CA LEU A 27 -0.57 13.49 5.97
C LEU A 27 -1.83 14.11 6.61
N ARG A 28 -2.03 15.42 6.47
CA ARG A 28 -3.24 16.10 6.95
C ARG A 28 -4.51 15.58 6.29
N LEU A 29 -4.48 15.41 4.97
CA LEU A 29 -5.62 14.86 4.22
C LEU A 29 -6.00 13.47 4.73
N TYR A 30 -5.02 12.61 5.02
CA TYR A 30 -5.29 11.26 5.52
C TYR A 30 -5.82 11.26 6.95
N GLU A 31 -5.32 12.15 7.81
CA GLU A 31 -5.89 12.37 9.16
C GLU A 31 -7.33 12.88 9.07
N GLU A 32 -7.62 13.88 8.23
CA GLU A 32 -8.97 14.43 8.01
C GLU A 32 -9.96 13.38 7.49
N ARG A 33 -9.48 12.42 6.71
CA ARG A 33 -10.28 11.28 6.22
C ARG A 33 -10.38 10.13 7.23
N GLY A 34 -9.76 10.28 8.41
CA GLY A 34 -9.77 9.27 9.47
C GLY A 34 -8.91 8.04 9.20
N LEU A 35 -8.06 8.08 8.16
CA LEU A 35 -7.23 6.95 7.74
C LEU A 35 -6.06 6.72 8.69
N ILE A 36 -5.54 7.78 9.29
CA ILE A 36 -4.47 7.77 10.30
C ILE A 36 -4.91 8.62 11.49
N ARG A 37 -4.38 8.33 12.69
CA ARG A 37 -4.73 9.02 13.93
C ARG A 37 -3.47 9.34 14.74
N PRO A 38 -2.60 10.25 14.26
CA PRO A 38 -1.35 10.56 14.94
C PRO A 38 -1.60 11.09 16.36
N ARG A 39 -0.71 10.73 17.28
CA ARG A 39 -0.69 11.32 18.62
C ARG A 39 -0.31 12.80 18.55
N ARG A 40 -0.56 13.51 19.65
CA ARG A 40 -0.15 14.90 19.79
C ARG A 40 0.74 15.09 21.00
N THR A 41 1.78 15.90 20.87
CA THR A 41 2.55 16.39 22.02
C THR A 41 1.70 17.35 22.85
N ASP A 42 2.14 17.69 24.06
CA ASP A 42 1.50 18.72 24.89
C ASP A 42 1.46 20.10 24.20
N LYS A 43 2.39 20.35 23.26
CA LYS A 43 2.43 21.55 22.42
C LYS A 43 1.54 21.46 21.17
N GLY A 44 0.80 20.37 21.02
CA GLY A 44 -0.14 20.13 19.91
C GLY A 44 0.48 19.64 18.60
N TRP A 45 1.77 19.26 18.59
CA TRP A 45 2.46 18.77 17.40
C TRP A 45 2.12 17.30 17.13
N ARG A 46 1.97 16.92 15.86
CA ARG A 46 1.64 15.55 15.46
C ARG A 46 2.84 14.62 15.55
N LEU A 47 2.63 13.47 16.17
CA LEU A 47 3.58 12.38 16.28
C LEU A 47 3.00 11.13 15.60
N TYR A 48 3.78 10.53 14.71
CA TYR A 48 3.42 9.35 13.94
C TYR A 48 4.23 8.17 14.45
N GLY A 49 3.54 7.13 14.91
CA GLY A 49 4.15 5.89 15.39
C GLY A 49 4.19 4.82 14.32
N ALA A 50 4.55 3.61 14.73
CA ALA A 50 4.63 2.45 13.83
C ALA A 50 3.30 2.18 13.11
N ASP A 51 2.17 2.31 13.81
CA ASP A 51 0.84 2.05 13.24
C ASP A 51 0.48 3.06 12.15
N GLU A 52 0.73 4.35 12.37
CA GLU A 52 0.51 5.36 11.34
C GLU A 52 1.44 5.13 10.14
N ILE A 53 2.70 4.77 10.39
CA ILE A 53 3.67 4.49 9.32
C ILE A 53 3.21 3.31 8.47
N ALA A 54 2.81 2.19 9.10
CA ALA A 54 2.30 1.02 8.40
C ALA A 54 1.07 1.36 7.55
N ARG A 55 0.14 2.13 8.13
CA ARG A 55 -1.05 2.60 7.43
C ARG A 55 -0.74 3.53 6.25
N LEU A 56 0.29 4.37 6.35
CA LEU A 56 0.73 5.22 5.25
C LEU A 56 1.33 4.40 4.09
N HIS A 57 2.07 3.33 4.40
CA HIS A 57 2.57 2.38 3.41
C HIS A 57 1.42 1.68 2.67
N GLU A 58 0.42 1.17 3.40
CA GLU A 58 -0.80 0.58 2.82
C GLU A 58 -1.50 1.53 1.85
N ILE A 59 -1.69 2.81 2.25
CA ILE A 59 -2.32 3.82 1.40
C ILE A 59 -1.49 4.07 0.13
N LEU A 60 -0.16 4.13 0.24
CA LEU A 60 0.74 4.34 -0.90
C LEU A 60 0.71 3.16 -1.87
N ALA A 61 0.76 1.93 -1.37
CA ALA A 61 0.65 0.72 -2.17
C ALA A 61 -0.66 0.71 -2.95
N LEU A 62 -1.79 0.89 -2.28
CA LEU A 62 -3.11 0.88 -2.94
C LEU A 62 -3.27 2.04 -3.94
N LYS A 63 -2.74 3.23 -3.65
CA LYS A 63 -2.73 4.34 -4.62
C LYS A 63 -1.92 4.04 -5.86
N ARG A 64 -0.80 3.34 -5.73
CA ARG A 64 0.08 2.96 -6.85
C ARG A 64 -0.49 1.79 -7.66
N LEU A 65 -1.26 0.91 -7.01
CA LEU A 65 -2.16 -0.03 -7.67
C LEU A 65 -3.35 0.68 -8.34
N GLY A 66 -3.44 2.02 -8.21
CA GLY A 66 -4.36 2.94 -8.89
C GLY A 66 -5.76 3.02 -8.29
N LEU A 67 -5.95 2.52 -7.07
CA LEU A 67 -7.19 2.73 -6.34
C LEU A 67 -7.36 4.22 -5.99
N SER A 68 -8.58 4.71 -6.19
CA SER A 68 -8.95 6.05 -5.74
C SER A 68 -8.91 6.16 -4.22
N LEU A 69 -8.64 7.36 -3.68
CA LEU A 69 -8.61 7.58 -2.23
C LEU A 69 -9.95 7.22 -1.55
N GLN A 70 -11.08 7.37 -2.24
CA GLN A 70 -12.39 6.98 -1.73
C GLN A 70 -12.49 5.46 -1.52
N ARG A 71 -11.98 4.67 -2.48
CA ARG A 71 -11.96 3.21 -2.40
C ARG A 71 -10.97 2.73 -1.33
N ILE A 72 -9.78 3.32 -1.28
CA ILE A 72 -8.80 3.06 -0.21
C ILE A 72 -9.43 3.29 1.16
N THR A 73 -10.20 4.37 1.32
CA THR A 73 -10.92 4.67 2.56
C THR A 73 -11.97 3.60 2.88
N ALA A 74 -12.71 3.12 1.88
CA ALA A 74 -13.67 2.04 2.06
C ALA A 74 -12.98 0.75 2.54
N LEU A 75 -11.89 0.35 1.88
CA LEU A 75 -11.12 -0.85 2.21
C LEU A 75 -10.54 -0.80 3.62
N LEU A 76 -9.86 0.30 3.97
CA LEU A 76 -9.22 0.47 5.27
C LEU A 76 -10.22 0.68 6.41
N HIS A 77 -11.50 0.88 6.10
CA HIS A 77 -12.63 0.82 7.04
C HIS A 77 -13.36 -0.54 7.03
N GLY A 78 -12.78 -1.57 6.40
CA GLY A 78 -13.27 -2.94 6.41
C GLY A 78 -14.34 -3.26 5.38
N LYS A 79 -14.52 -2.43 4.34
CA LYS A 79 -15.40 -2.76 3.21
C LYS A 79 -14.62 -3.56 2.17
N ALA A 80 -15.11 -4.75 1.83
CA ALA A 80 -14.53 -5.53 0.75
C ALA A 80 -14.58 -4.75 -0.59
N LEU A 81 -13.52 -4.85 -1.38
CA LEU A 81 -13.40 -4.31 -2.73
C LEU A 81 -13.16 -5.45 -3.72
N ASP A 82 -13.84 -5.41 -4.87
CA ASP A 82 -13.47 -6.26 -6.00
C ASP A 82 -12.18 -5.72 -6.63
N LEU A 83 -11.05 -6.25 -6.18
CA LEU A 83 -9.74 -5.79 -6.64
C LEU A 83 -9.49 -6.19 -8.10
N SER A 84 -9.94 -7.38 -8.52
CA SER A 84 -9.86 -7.87 -9.90
C SER A 84 -10.56 -6.93 -10.88
N GLY A 85 -11.83 -6.61 -10.63
CA GLY A 85 -12.60 -5.70 -11.48
C GLY A 85 -11.98 -4.31 -11.59
N GLU A 86 -11.40 -3.81 -10.49
CA GLU A 86 -10.73 -2.49 -10.45
C GLU A 86 -9.41 -2.49 -11.25
N LEU A 87 -8.57 -3.53 -11.14
CA LEU A 87 -7.35 -3.66 -11.94
C LEU A 87 -7.69 -3.75 -13.44
N LEU A 88 -8.73 -4.51 -13.79
CA LEU A 88 -9.25 -4.62 -15.16
C LEU A 88 -9.76 -3.26 -15.69
N GLU A 89 -10.60 -2.55 -14.94
CA GLU A 89 -11.09 -1.22 -15.32
C GLU A 89 -9.94 -0.22 -15.49
N GLN A 90 -8.95 -0.23 -14.59
CA GLN A 90 -7.82 0.66 -14.66
C GLN A 90 -6.91 0.34 -15.85
N GLN A 91 -6.67 -0.94 -16.15
CA GLN A 91 -5.93 -1.35 -17.34
C GLN A 91 -6.62 -0.90 -18.62
N GLN A 92 -7.94 -1.03 -18.70
CA GLN A 92 -8.73 -0.54 -19.84
C GLN A 92 -8.72 0.98 -19.97
N ARG A 93 -8.62 1.71 -18.85
CA ARG A 93 -8.44 3.17 -18.81
C ARG A 93 -6.99 3.61 -19.06
N GLY A 94 -6.06 2.69 -19.31
CA GLY A 94 -4.63 2.98 -19.54
C GLY A 94 -3.85 3.34 -18.27
N GLY A 95 -4.42 3.10 -17.08
CA GLY A 95 -3.94 3.63 -15.80
C GLY A 95 -2.83 2.83 -15.11
N MET A 96 -2.36 1.73 -15.67
CA MET A 96 -1.01 1.27 -15.36
C MET A 96 -0.11 1.78 -16.47
N SER A 97 0.56 2.91 -16.25
CA SER A 97 1.63 3.39 -17.14
C SER A 97 2.78 2.39 -17.09
N PHE A 98 2.65 1.34 -17.89
CA PHE A 98 3.75 0.47 -18.32
C PHE A 98 4.66 1.18 -19.34
N GLU A 99 4.42 2.46 -19.62
CA GLU A 99 5.24 3.39 -20.43
C GLU A 99 6.71 3.44 -19.99
N LEU A 100 7.03 2.77 -18.88
CA LEU A 100 8.25 2.83 -18.09
C LEU A 100 8.89 1.45 -17.93
N LEU A 101 8.19 0.40 -18.41
CA LEU A 101 8.77 -0.92 -18.61
C LEU A 101 9.43 -0.95 -19.99
N SER A 102 10.55 -1.67 -20.11
CA SER A 102 11.07 -1.97 -21.44
C SER A 102 10.01 -2.73 -22.25
N GLU A 103 10.07 -2.64 -23.57
CA GLU A 103 9.09 -3.25 -24.46
C GLU A 103 8.97 -4.76 -24.22
N GLU A 104 10.09 -5.41 -23.89
CA GLU A 104 10.18 -6.83 -23.55
C GLU A 104 9.51 -7.18 -22.22
N LEU A 105 9.66 -6.34 -21.18
CA LEU A 105 8.97 -6.53 -19.90
C LEU A 105 7.47 -6.27 -20.03
N ALA A 106 7.08 -5.29 -20.85
CA ALA A 106 5.69 -4.95 -21.07
C ALA A 106 4.93 -6.09 -21.78
N GLU A 107 5.56 -6.77 -22.75
CA GLU A 107 5.01 -7.99 -23.38
C GLU A 107 4.83 -9.12 -22.38
N LEU A 108 5.87 -9.43 -21.58
CA LEU A 108 5.79 -10.49 -20.58
C LEU A 108 4.68 -10.23 -19.55
N VAL A 109 4.53 -8.98 -19.10
CA VAL A 109 3.46 -8.60 -18.17
C VAL A 109 2.09 -8.75 -18.81
N ARG A 110 1.92 -8.35 -20.09
CA ARG A 110 0.65 -8.55 -20.82
C ARG A 110 0.28 -10.02 -20.96
N GLU A 111 1.26 -10.90 -21.21
CA GLU A 111 1.03 -12.33 -21.36
C GLU A 111 0.64 -13.01 -20.02
N GLN A 112 1.26 -12.57 -18.91
CA GLN A 112 0.98 -13.10 -17.56
C GLN A 112 -0.32 -12.53 -16.95
N GLN A 113 -0.80 -11.41 -17.46
CA GLN A 113 -1.96 -10.66 -16.96
C GLN A 113 -3.26 -11.49 -16.79
N PRO A 114 -3.71 -12.30 -17.77
CA PRO A 114 -4.94 -13.08 -17.60
C PRO A 114 -4.84 -14.11 -16.47
N ILE A 115 -3.64 -14.65 -16.21
CA ILE A 115 -3.42 -15.62 -15.13
C ILE A 115 -3.53 -14.92 -13.77
N VAL A 116 -2.88 -13.75 -13.63
CA VAL A 116 -2.96 -12.95 -12.40
C VAL A 116 -4.39 -12.48 -12.13
N ASN A 117 -5.10 -12.02 -13.16
CA ASN A 117 -6.49 -11.59 -13.02
C ASN A 117 -7.41 -12.76 -12.62
N ALA A 118 -7.28 -13.92 -13.27
CA ALA A 118 -8.07 -15.11 -12.94
C ALA A 118 -7.80 -15.60 -11.50
N GLU A 119 -6.54 -15.55 -11.04
CA GLU A 119 -6.18 -15.91 -9.66
C GLU A 119 -6.78 -14.93 -8.64
N LEU A 120 -6.77 -13.62 -8.94
CA LEU A 120 -7.41 -12.60 -8.10
C LEU A 120 -8.93 -12.75 -8.08
N GLU A 121 -9.55 -13.01 -9.23
CA GLU A 121 -10.99 -13.29 -9.35
C GLU A 121 -11.39 -14.53 -8.55
N ALA A 122 -10.61 -15.60 -8.64
CA ALA A 122 -10.84 -16.84 -7.88
C ALA A 122 -10.78 -16.60 -6.37
N LYS A 123 -9.95 -15.66 -5.90
CA LYS A 123 -9.87 -15.25 -4.50
C LYS A 123 -11.04 -14.35 -4.06
N GLY A 124 -11.80 -13.79 -5.00
CA GLY A 124 -12.91 -12.88 -4.73
C GLY A 124 -12.43 -11.52 -4.22
N GLY A 125 -13.34 -10.75 -3.59
CA GLY A 125 -13.04 -9.39 -3.17
C GLY A 125 -11.94 -9.30 -2.10
N LEU A 126 -11.00 -8.37 -2.27
CA LEU A 126 -10.02 -7.97 -1.26
C LEU A 126 -10.76 -7.37 -0.05
N GLN A 127 -10.55 -7.93 1.13
CA GLN A 127 -11.15 -7.52 2.39
C GLN A 127 -10.22 -6.62 3.19
N SER A 128 -8.91 -6.88 3.17
CA SER A 128 -7.92 -6.04 3.84
C SER A 128 -6.53 -6.19 3.22
N LEU A 129 -5.70 -5.16 3.42
CA LEU A 129 -4.27 -5.17 3.10
C LEU A 129 -3.53 -4.66 4.33
N GLY A 130 -2.60 -5.46 4.85
CA GLY A 130 -1.82 -5.11 6.04
C GLY A 130 -0.32 -5.15 5.77
N LEU A 131 0.42 -4.11 6.14
CA LEU A 131 1.89 -4.15 6.10
C LEU A 131 2.40 -5.14 7.16
N ARG A 132 3.15 -6.17 6.73
CA ARG A 132 3.77 -7.16 7.63
C ARG A 132 5.17 -6.73 8.06
N ARG A 133 5.97 -6.25 7.10
CA ARG A 133 7.33 -5.76 7.33
C ARG A 133 7.85 -4.96 6.15
N VAL A 134 8.90 -4.19 6.38
CA VAL A 134 9.73 -3.61 5.32
C VAL A 134 11.05 -4.39 5.33
N ALA A 135 11.43 -4.97 4.19
CA ALA A 135 12.70 -5.67 4.04
C ALA A 135 13.88 -4.70 4.02
N GLU A 136 15.09 -5.21 4.23
CA GLU A 136 16.31 -4.38 4.33
C GLU A 136 16.63 -3.60 3.04
N ASP A 137 16.18 -4.13 1.90
CA ASP A 137 16.28 -3.52 0.58
C ASP A 137 15.18 -2.48 0.29
N GLY A 138 14.29 -2.22 1.26
CA GLY A 138 13.20 -1.25 1.12
C GLY A 138 11.94 -1.81 0.47
N VAL A 139 11.85 -3.13 0.24
CA VAL A 139 10.62 -3.78 -0.25
C VAL A 139 9.62 -3.91 0.89
N ASP A 140 8.44 -3.29 0.73
CA ASP A 140 7.33 -3.46 1.64
C ASP A 140 6.66 -4.82 1.40
N ILE A 141 6.50 -5.62 2.44
CA ILE A 141 5.84 -6.92 2.38
C ILE A 141 4.50 -6.81 3.10
N TYR A 142 3.43 -7.10 2.36
CA TYR A 142 2.05 -7.03 2.81
C TYR A 142 1.41 -8.41 2.85
N GLU A 143 0.37 -8.53 3.66
CA GLU A 143 -0.59 -9.62 3.62
C GLU A 143 -1.93 -9.07 3.14
N ALA A 144 -2.40 -9.59 2.01
CA ALA A 144 -3.68 -9.27 1.40
C ALA A 144 -4.67 -10.38 1.75
N GLN A 145 -5.76 -10.03 2.42
CA GLN A 145 -6.87 -10.94 2.73
C GLN A 145 -7.96 -10.76 1.70
N PHE A 146 -8.35 -11.85 1.06
CA PHE A 146 -9.45 -11.88 0.10
C PHE A 146 -10.60 -12.69 0.68
N ALA A 147 -11.75 -12.67 0.01
CA ALA A 147 -12.91 -13.47 0.40
C ALA A 147 -12.59 -14.98 0.45
N GLN A 148 -11.68 -15.44 -0.41
CA GLN A 148 -11.22 -16.82 -0.50
C GLN A 148 -9.68 -16.87 -0.35
N GLY A 149 -9.23 -16.83 0.90
CA GLY A 149 -7.82 -17.01 1.25
C GLY A 149 -7.00 -15.71 1.26
N SER A 150 -5.69 -15.86 1.32
CA SER A 150 -4.76 -14.74 1.46
C SER A 150 -3.54 -14.90 0.57
N LEU A 151 -2.91 -13.76 0.27
CA LEU A 151 -1.66 -13.67 -0.48
C LEU A 151 -0.68 -12.79 0.29
N GLN A 152 0.60 -13.16 0.28
CA GLN A 152 1.67 -12.22 0.57
C GLN A 152 2.08 -11.51 -0.71
N CYS A 153 2.26 -10.20 -0.64
CA CYS A 153 2.80 -9.44 -1.75
C CYS A 153 3.95 -8.55 -1.31
N GLY A 154 5.02 -8.52 -2.11
CA GLY A 154 6.13 -7.60 -1.90
C GLY A 154 6.10 -6.49 -2.94
N ILE A 155 6.22 -5.25 -2.49
CA ILE A 155 6.20 -4.06 -3.34
C ILE A 155 7.45 -3.24 -3.05
N GLY A 156 8.36 -3.18 -4.02
CA GLY A 156 9.57 -2.37 -3.99
C GLY A 156 9.41 -1.10 -4.81
N PHE A 157 9.88 0.03 -4.28
CA PHE A 157 9.77 1.33 -4.94
C PHE A 157 11.12 1.86 -5.40
N GLY A 158 11.19 2.31 -6.65
CA GLY A 158 12.31 3.06 -7.20
C GLY A 158 12.36 4.51 -6.66
N GLN A 159 13.51 5.17 -6.82
CA GLN A 159 13.70 6.58 -6.40
C GLN A 159 12.81 7.56 -7.18
N ASP A 160 12.35 7.17 -8.36
CA ASP A 160 11.36 7.87 -9.19
C ASP A 160 9.91 7.67 -8.72
N GLY A 161 9.73 6.88 -7.66
CA GLY A 161 8.43 6.55 -7.08
C GLY A 161 7.65 5.48 -7.83
N ARG A 162 8.28 4.75 -8.77
CA ARG A 162 7.65 3.65 -9.51
C ARG A 162 7.82 2.32 -8.80
N VAL A 163 6.97 1.36 -9.13
CA VAL A 163 7.09 -0.02 -8.64
C VAL A 163 8.19 -0.71 -9.46
N HIS A 164 9.31 -1.03 -8.82
CA HIS A 164 10.40 -1.81 -9.42
C HIS A 164 10.28 -3.30 -9.10
N THR A 165 9.55 -3.65 -8.05
CA THR A 165 9.35 -5.04 -7.63
C THR A 165 7.91 -5.22 -7.21
N LEU A 166 7.23 -6.18 -7.83
CA LEU A 166 5.93 -6.66 -7.40
C LEU A 166 5.95 -8.18 -7.52
N TRP A 167 5.69 -8.87 -6.42
CA TRP A 167 5.47 -10.31 -6.43
C TRP A 167 4.30 -10.66 -5.53
N MET A 168 3.65 -11.78 -5.80
CA MET A 168 2.57 -12.34 -5.01
C MET A 168 2.82 -13.82 -4.80
N LEU A 169 2.69 -14.28 -3.56
CA LEU A 169 2.85 -15.66 -3.17
C LEU A 169 1.65 -16.07 -2.31
N PRO A 170 1.19 -17.33 -2.39
CA PRO A 170 0.25 -17.88 -1.41
C PRO A 170 0.81 -17.66 0.01
N ALA A 171 -0.06 -17.19 0.92
CA ALA A 171 0.31 -16.92 2.30
C ALA A 171 0.51 -18.21 3.12
#